data_AF-A0A7C1ISF3-F1
#
_entry.id   AF-A0A7C1ISF3-F1
#
_cell.length_a   1.000
_cell.length_b   1.000
_cell.length_c   1.000
_cell.angle_alpha   90.00
_cell.angle_beta   90.00
_cell.angle_gamma   90.00
#
_symmetry.space_group_name_H-M   'P 1'
#
loop_
_entity.id
_entity.type
_entity.pdbx_description
1 polymer ?
#
loop_
_entity_poly.entity_id
_entity_poly.type
_entity_poly.pdbx_seq_one_letter_code
_entity_poly.pdbx_strand_id
1 'polypeptide(L)'
;MKRSNVLHSLAVLFVFSQIALGAVPQLINFQGILKDGSGNPVANGSYSVTFTIYDAPSAGNVKWTETQSVTTSDGLFTVLLGSTTPVPDSAFNDSSRYLGIQVGADPEMTPRQRLSSVGYSSVSSQ
;
A
#
# COMPACT_ATOMS: atom_id res chain seq x y z
N MET A 1 -1.06 72.39 8.34
CA MET A 1 0.06 71.56 8.85
C MET A 1 -0.56 70.43 9.66
N LYS A 2 -0.36 69.11 9.47
CA LYS A 2 0.55 68.28 8.66
C LYS A 2 -0.22 66.98 8.32
N ARG A 3 0.17 66.33 7.22
CA ARG A 3 -0.46 65.16 6.58
C ARG A 3 -0.29 63.84 7.37
N SER A 4 -1.26 62.94 7.15
CA SER A 4 -1.34 61.51 7.52
C SER A 4 -0.05 60.71 7.29
N ASN A 5 0.19 59.68 8.11
CA ASN A 5 1.08 58.54 7.79
C ASN A 5 0.52 57.24 8.41
N VAL A 6 -0.21 56.45 7.60
CA VAL A 6 -0.60 55.08 7.91
C VAL A 6 0.56 54.16 7.54
N LEU A 7 1.23 53.55 8.53
CA LEU A 7 2.25 52.52 8.31
C LEU A 7 1.58 51.26 7.75
N HIS A 8 1.82 50.94 6.48
CA HIS A 8 1.47 49.65 5.89
C HIS A 8 2.65 48.70 6.13
N SER A 9 2.50 47.79 7.09
CA SER A 9 3.44 46.68 7.27
C SER A 9 3.34 45.71 6.09
N LEU A 10 4.40 45.62 5.29
CA LEU A 10 4.51 44.72 4.15
C LEU A 10 4.83 43.30 4.66
N ALA A 11 3.84 42.40 4.63
CA ALA A 11 4.05 40.98 4.90
C ALA A 11 4.67 40.29 3.67
N VAL A 12 5.91 39.83 3.79
CA VAL A 12 6.57 39.03 2.75
C VAL A 12 6.15 37.57 2.96
N LEU A 13 5.32 37.06 2.05
CA LEU A 13 4.91 35.66 2.01
C LEU A 13 5.99 34.85 1.27
N PHE A 14 6.88 34.17 2.00
CA PHE A 14 7.80 33.19 1.41
C PHE A 14 7.01 31.91 1.08
N VAL A 15 6.66 31.73 -0.19
CA VAL A 15 6.11 30.47 -0.69
C VAL A 15 7.29 29.52 -0.93
N PHE A 16 7.56 28.64 0.03
CA PHE A 16 8.45 27.50 -0.20
C PHE A 16 7.73 26.52 -1.11
N SER A 17 8.12 26.48 -2.39
CA SER A 17 7.70 25.42 -3.29
C SER A 17 8.48 24.16 -2.92
N GLN A 18 7.83 23.21 -2.25
CA GLN A 18 8.44 21.92 -1.99
C GLN A 18 8.54 21.16 -3.30
N ILE A 19 9.76 20.94 -3.78
CA ILE A 19 10.02 19.99 -4.86
C ILE A 19 9.78 18.61 -4.25
N ALA A 20 8.60 18.05 -4.47
CA ALA A 20 8.33 16.65 -4.19
C ALA A 20 9.12 15.83 -5.21
N LEU A 21 10.26 15.29 -4.80
CA LEU A 21 10.92 14.22 -5.54
C LEU A 21 9.98 13.01 -5.47
N GLY A 22 9.24 12.75 -6.54
CA GLY A 22 8.37 11.59 -6.63
C GLY A 22 9.21 10.32 -6.56
N ALA A 23 9.16 9.62 -5.43
CA ALA A 23 9.71 8.27 -5.34
C ALA A 23 8.99 7.39 -6.37
N VAL A 24 9.76 6.58 -7.12
CA VAL A 24 9.16 5.55 -7.99
C VAL A 24 8.41 4.59 -7.08
N PRO A 25 7.07 4.44 -7.21
CA PRO A 25 6.31 3.57 -6.34
C PRO A 25 6.85 2.15 -6.42
N GLN A 26 7.13 1.54 -5.27
CA GLN A 26 7.44 0.12 -5.23
C GLN A 26 6.15 -0.65 -5.52
N LEU A 27 6.15 -1.43 -6.61
CA LEU A 27 5.02 -2.25 -7.04
C LEU A 27 5.34 -3.72 -6.79
N ILE A 28 4.42 -4.43 -6.16
CA ILE A 28 4.61 -5.84 -5.77
C ILE A 28 3.52 -6.67 -6.43
N ASN A 29 3.93 -7.60 -7.30
CA ASN A 29 3.01 -8.58 -7.88
C ASN A 29 2.60 -9.58 -6.79
N PHE A 30 1.30 -9.76 -6.61
CA PHE A 30 0.75 -10.75 -5.69
C PHE A 30 -0.33 -11.58 -6.39
N GLN A 31 -0.28 -12.89 -6.21
CA GLN A 31 -1.27 -13.83 -6.72
C GLN A 31 -1.73 -14.73 -5.58
N GLY A 32 -3.03 -14.99 -5.53
CA GLY A 32 -3.64 -15.85 -4.52
C GLY A 32 -4.90 -16.53 -5.03
N ILE A 33 -5.34 -17.55 -4.29
CA ILE A 33 -6.62 -18.21 -4.52
C ILE A 33 -7.50 -17.96 -3.30
N LEU A 34 -8.60 -17.23 -3.48
CA LEU A 34 -9.62 -17.06 -2.45
C LEU A 34 -10.50 -18.31 -2.38
N LYS A 35 -10.73 -18.79 -1.16
CA LYS A 35 -11.57 -19.94 -0.86
C LYS A 35 -12.67 -19.58 0.12
N ASP A 36 -13.82 -20.24 0.01
CA ASP A 36 -14.91 -20.14 0.96
C ASP A 36 -14.64 -20.95 2.24
N GLY A 37 -15.57 -20.88 3.20
CA GLY A 37 -15.48 -21.62 4.47
C GLY A 37 -15.54 -23.15 4.32
N SER A 38 -15.90 -23.67 3.14
CA SER A 38 -15.87 -25.10 2.82
C SER A 38 -14.57 -25.53 2.12
N GLY A 39 -13.65 -24.57 1.87
CA GLY A 39 -12.39 -24.80 1.19
C GLY A 39 -12.48 -24.83 -0.34
N ASN A 40 -13.65 -24.54 -0.91
CA ASN A 40 -13.82 -24.43 -2.36
C ASN A 40 -13.39 -23.05 -2.84
N PRO A 41 -12.92 -22.89 -4.08
CA PRO A 41 -12.67 -21.57 -4.63
C PRO A 41 -13.93 -20.70 -4.59
N VAL A 42 -13.78 -19.41 -4.27
CA VAL A 42 -14.91 -18.47 -4.34
C VAL A 42 -15.38 -18.31 -5.78
N ALA A 43 -16.64 -17.91 -5.94
CA ALA A 43 -17.22 -17.64 -7.25
C ALA A 43 -16.44 -16.57 -8.02
N ASN A 44 -16.56 -16.60 -9.35
CA ASN A 44 -15.99 -15.56 -10.20
C ASN A 44 -16.70 -14.25 -9.93
N GLY A 45 -15.94 -13.19 -9.67
CA GLY A 45 -16.53 -11.91 -9.32
C GLY A 45 -15.49 -10.89 -8.85
N SER A 46 -15.98 -9.72 -8.45
CA SER A 46 -15.15 -8.66 -7.89
C SER A 46 -15.26 -8.67 -6.37
N TYR A 47 -14.12 -8.69 -5.68
CA TYR A 47 -14.02 -8.72 -4.24
C TYR A 47 -13.22 -7.53 -3.75
N SER A 48 -13.74 -6.79 -2.76
CA SER A 48 -12.96 -5.77 -2.06
C SER A 48 -11.98 -6.46 -1.12
N VAL A 49 -10.69 -6.28 -1.34
CA VAL A 49 -9.63 -6.90 -0.53
C VAL A 49 -8.71 -5.83 0.02
N THR A 50 -8.54 -5.85 1.34
CA THR A 50 -7.56 -5.02 2.04
C THR A 50 -6.31 -5.86 2.27
N PHE A 51 -5.19 -5.34 1.77
CA PHE A 51 -3.85 -5.88 1.94
C PHE A 51 -3.11 -5.05 2.98
N THR A 52 -2.47 -5.71 3.92
CA THR A 52 -1.73 -5.01 4.99
C THR A 52 -0.36 -5.64 5.17
N ILE A 53 0.70 -4.83 5.14
CA ILE A 53 2.06 -5.28 5.44
C ILE A 53 2.35 -5.05 6.92
N TYR A 54 2.80 -6.10 7.59
CA TYR A 54 3.19 -6.11 8.99
C TYR A 54 4.67 -6.48 9.17
N ASP A 55 5.26 -6.07 10.30
CA ASP A 55 6.62 -6.47 10.73
C ASP A 55 6.68 -7.81 11.48
N ALA A 56 5.54 -8.42 11.82
CA ALA A 56 5.46 -9.68 12.57
C ALA A 56 4.34 -10.61 12.06
N PRO A 57 4.48 -11.94 12.23
CA PRO A 57 3.51 -12.93 11.73
C PRO A 57 2.16 -12.89 12.45
N SER A 58 2.15 -12.43 13.71
CA SER A 58 0.98 -12.26 14.55
C SER A 58 1.30 -11.17 15.56
N ALA A 59 0.36 -10.23 15.80
CA ALA A 59 0.60 -9.02 16.59
C ALA A 59 1.83 -8.24 16.07
N GLY A 60 1.61 -7.12 15.39
CA GLY A 60 2.70 -6.35 14.80
C GLY A 60 2.23 -4.99 14.34
N ASN A 61 3.17 -4.13 13.99
CA ASN A 61 2.87 -2.80 13.50
C ASN A 61 2.51 -2.87 12.02
N VAL A 62 1.47 -2.14 11.65
CA VAL A 62 1.16 -1.88 10.24
C VAL A 62 2.26 -1.02 9.67
N LYS A 63 2.87 -1.48 8.58
CA LYS A 63 3.86 -0.72 7.80
C LYS A 63 3.24 -0.08 6.56
N TRP A 64 2.19 -0.70 6.04
CA TRP A 64 1.48 -0.22 4.86
C TRP A 64 0.12 -0.93 4.77
N THR A 65 -0.87 -0.26 4.18
CA THR A 65 -2.19 -0.82 3.92
C THR A 65 -2.76 -0.26 2.63
N GLU A 66 -3.47 -1.10 1.90
CA GLU A 66 -4.13 -0.74 0.64
C GLU A 66 -5.38 -1.59 0.45
N THR A 67 -6.46 -0.97 -0.01
CA THR A 67 -7.69 -1.67 -0.37
C THR A 67 -7.86 -1.60 -1.88
N GLN A 68 -8.03 -2.76 -2.52
CA GLN A 68 -8.26 -2.87 -3.95
C GLN A 68 -9.48 -3.76 -4.23
N SER A 69 -10.13 -3.53 -5.37
CA SER A 69 -11.13 -4.43 -5.91
C SER A 69 -10.43 -5.44 -6.81
N VAL A 70 -10.38 -6.72 -6.42
CA VAL A 70 -9.75 -7.80 -7.19
C VAL A 70 -10.78 -8.66 -7.89
N THR A 71 -10.53 -9.03 -9.14
CA THR A 71 -11.39 -9.95 -9.88
C THR A 71 -10.85 -11.38 -9.77
N THR A 72 -11.74 -12.32 -9.44
CA THR A 72 -11.40 -13.74 -9.33
C THR A 72 -11.88 -14.54 -10.55
N SER A 73 -11.10 -15.55 -10.91
CA SER A 73 -11.48 -16.63 -11.83
C SER A 73 -11.09 -17.97 -11.19
N ASP A 74 -12.07 -18.83 -10.89
CA ASP A 74 -11.89 -20.05 -10.09
C ASP A 74 -11.14 -19.77 -8.77
N GLY A 75 -11.55 -18.69 -8.10
CA GLY A 75 -10.92 -18.15 -6.90
C GLY A 75 -9.54 -17.51 -7.11
N LEU A 76 -8.85 -17.74 -8.23
CA LEU A 76 -7.55 -17.14 -8.53
C LEU A 76 -7.69 -15.64 -8.82
N PHE A 77 -6.84 -14.83 -8.21
CA PHE A 77 -6.71 -13.41 -8.54
C PHE A 77 -5.22 -13.03 -8.62
N THR A 78 -4.93 -11.98 -9.38
CA THR A 78 -3.61 -11.34 -9.43
C THR A 78 -3.80 -9.84 -9.20
N VAL A 79 -2.93 -9.23 -8.42
CA VAL A 79 -3.00 -7.81 -8.04
C VAL A 79 -1.60 -7.22 -8.00
N LEU A 80 -1.52 -5.92 -8.30
CA LEU A 80 -0.29 -5.14 -8.17
C LEU A 80 -0.42 -4.24 -6.93
N LEU A 81 0.19 -4.66 -5.84
CA LEU A 81 0.20 -3.90 -4.59
C LEU A 81 1.04 -2.64 -4.77
N GLY A 82 0.60 -1.53 -4.19
CA GLY A 82 1.26 -0.24 -4.32
C GLY A 82 0.75 0.62 -5.47
N SER A 83 -0.20 0.12 -6.26
CA SER A 83 -0.74 0.81 -7.44
C SER A 83 -1.78 1.89 -7.09
N THR A 84 -2.48 1.75 -5.97
CA THR A 84 -3.45 2.71 -5.44
C THR A 84 -2.85 3.51 -4.28
N THR A 85 -2.19 2.83 -3.34
CA THR A 85 -1.46 3.44 -2.22
C THR A 85 0.02 3.09 -2.34
N PRO A 86 0.90 4.03 -2.75
CA PRO A 86 2.33 3.74 -2.91
C PRO A 86 2.95 3.11 -1.67
N VAL A 87 3.72 2.04 -1.86
CA VAL A 87 4.43 1.40 -0.75
C VAL A 87 5.67 2.25 -0.40
N PRO A 88 5.81 2.76 0.83
CA PRO A 88 6.98 3.53 1.22
C PRO A 88 8.20 2.62 1.39
N ASP A 89 9.41 3.13 1.13
CA ASP A 89 10.65 2.35 1.33
C ASP A 89 10.82 1.86 2.78
N SER A 90 10.30 2.62 3.76
CA SER A 90 10.27 2.23 5.17
C SER A 90 9.45 0.98 5.44
N ALA A 91 8.59 0.55 4.51
CA ALA A 91 7.84 -0.69 4.64
C ALA A 91 8.74 -1.93 4.52
N PHE A 92 9.99 -1.82 4.05
CA PHE A 92 10.92 -2.95 3.88
C PHE A 92 12.29 -2.74 4.52
N ASN A 93 12.41 -1.82 5.47
CA ASN A 93 13.68 -1.54 6.16
C ASN A 93 14.19 -2.69 7.05
N ASP A 94 13.36 -3.66 7.43
CA ASP A 94 13.79 -4.87 8.15
C ASP A 94 13.58 -6.16 7.34
N SER A 95 14.23 -7.23 7.79
CA SER A 95 14.43 -8.48 7.02
C SER A 95 13.20 -9.36 6.80
N SER A 96 12.12 -9.16 7.56
CA SER A 96 10.90 -9.96 7.42
C SER A 96 9.65 -9.10 7.42
N ARG A 97 8.78 -9.35 6.44
CA ARG A 97 7.46 -8.74 6.32
C ARG A 97 6.40 -9.80 6.10
N TYR A 98 5.19 -9.49 6.54
CA TYR A 98 4.06 -10.39 6.50
C TYR A 98 2.87 -9.66 5.87
N LEU A 99 2.25 -10.29 4.88
CA LEU A 99 1.06 -9.81 4.22
C LEU A 99 -0.17 -10.40 4.92
N GLY A 100 -0.98 -9.52 5.50
CA GLY A 100 -2.34 -9.79 5.90
C GLY A 100 -3.30 -9.51 4.74
N ILE A 101 -4.37 -10.29 4.68
CA ILE A 101 -5.38 -10.23 3.62
C ILE A 101 -6.74 -10.28 4.31
N GLN A 102 -7.59 -9.30 4.02
CA GLN A 102 -8.95 -9.22 4.52
C GLN A 102 -9.91 -9.03 3.34
N VAL A 103 -10.93 -9.88 3.24
CA VAL A 103 -11.95 -9.79 2.18
C VAL A 103 -13.20 -9.12 2.74
N GLY A 104 -13.58 -7.97 2.19
CA GLY A 104 -14.74 -7.20 2.63
C GLY A 104 -14.73 -6.93 4.15
N ALA A 105 -15.79 -7.35 4.82
CA ALA A 105 -15.97 -7.22 6.27
C ALA A 105 -15.58 -8.48 7.06
N ASP A 106 -15.07 -9.51 6.40
CA ASP A 106 -14.65 -10.74 7.08
C ASP A 106 -13.44 -10.47 7.98
N PRO A 107 -13.20 -11.29 9.02
CA PRO A 107 -11.95 -11.23 9.77
C PRO A 107 -10.72 -11.39 8.86
N GLU A 108 -9.62 -10.73 9.21
CA GLU A 108 -8.33 -10.90 8.52
C GLU A 108 -7.94 -12.40 8.51
N MET A 109 -7.50 -12.89 7.33
CA MET A 109 -7.09 -14.27 7.13
C MET A 109 -5.83 -14.59 7.96
N THR A 110 -5.79 -15.79 8.54
CA THR A 110 -4.64 -16.29 9.30
C THR A 110 -4.19 -17.66 8.79
N PRO A 111 -2.87 -17.98 8.84
CA PRO A 111 -1.77 -17.10 9.24
C PRO A 111 -1.43 -16.06 8.16
N ARG A 112 -0.79 -14.96 8.55
CA ARG A 112 -0.27 -13.96 7.60
C ARG A 112 0.81 -14.59 6.71
N GLN A 113 0.81 -14.24 5.43
CA GLN A 113 1.76 -14.78 4.47
C GLN A 113 3.10 -14.04 4.60
N ARG A 114 4.19 -14.75 4.86
CA ARG A 114 5.52 -14.12 4.85
C ARG A 114 5.86 -13.64 3.44
N LEU A 115 6.14 -12.36 3.29
CA LEU A 115 6.74 -11.79 2.09
C LEU A 115 8.21 -12.19 2.08
N SER A 116 8.59 -13.10 1.18
CA SER A 116 9.98 -13.39 0.88
C SER A 116 10.51 -12.36 -0.12
N SER A 117 11.80 -12.02 -0.04
CA SER A 117 12.50 -11.08 -0.93
C SER A 117 12.51 -11.48 -2.42
N VAL A 118 11.81 -12.55 -2.81
CA VAL A 118 11.64 -12.95 -4.22
C VAL A 118 10.56 -12.09 -4.88
N GLY A 119 10.92 -10.84 -5.06
CA GLY A 119 10.18 -9.82 -5.80
C GLY A 119 11.05 -8.65 -6.24
N TYR A 120 12.37 -8.66 -5.99
CA TYR A 120 13.30 -7.81 -6.73
C TYR A 120 13.43 -8.38 -8.15
N SER A 121 12.63 -7.88 -9.09
CA SER A 121 13.03 -7.92 -10.49
C SER A 121 14.23 -7.00 -10.62
N SER A 122 15.44 -7.56 -10.54
CA SER A 122 16.59 -6.94 -11.19
C SER A 122 16.31 -7.02 -12.69
N VAL A 123 15.84 -5.93 -13.28
CA VAL A 123 16.00 -5.73 -14.72
C VAL A 123 17.50 -5.75 -15.00
N SER A 124 18.01 -6.88 -15.47
CA SER A 124 19.30 -6.90 -16.15
C SER A 124 19.02 -6.58 -17.61
N SER A 125 19.29 -5.34 -18.00
CA SER A 125 19.57 -5.00 -19.39
C SER A 125 21.04 -4.65 -19.46
N GLN A 126 21.86 -5.57 -19.96
CA GLN A 126 22.98 -5.35 -20.89
C GLN A 126 23.24 -6.65 -21.64
#